data_AF-X0UWQ9-F1
#
_entry.id   AF-X0UWQ9-F1
#
_cell.length_a   1.000
_cell.length_b   1.000
_cell.length_c   1.000
_cell.angle_alpha   90.00
_cell.angle_beta   90.00
_cell.angle_gamma   90.00
#
_symmetry.space_group_name_H-M   'P 1'
#
loop_
_entity.id
_entity.type
_entity.pdbx_description
1 polymer ?
#
loop_
_entity_poly.entity_id
_entity_poly.type
_entity_poly.pdbx_seq_one_letter_code
_entity_poly.pdbx_strand_id
1 'polypeptide(L)'
;DPRAGFFRGQEFLHPDLAFRVTFPTGWTTANLTQAVLAKSAEDDAIMELTLSSGGHAAASSQFFAQDGVRGRGVQASSVNGLPATTGEFELRTQDGTLEGLVTFLDFDGRTYRLLAYTVPGGLGTYRNVFSGSVGSFDRLTDETALNVEPLRLELVTVQRNTTLALMTANRPSALSPRELAILNGVDLEETIEPGHTIKWVVGELPSGGSD
;
A
#
# COMPACT_ATOMS: atom_id res chain seq x y z
N ASP A 1 -5.80 1.25 9.45
CA ASP A 1 -5.44 0.02 10.18
C ASP A 1 -4.27 -0.62 9.45
N PRO A 2 -3.07 -0.69 10.06
CA PRO A 2 -1.89 -1.28 9.43
C PRO A 2 -2.06 -2.78 9.12
N ARG A 3 -3.01 -3.47 9.77
CA ARG A 3 -3.28 -4.89 9.47
C ARG A 3 -3.86 -5.12 8.07
N ALA A 4 -4.58 -4.12 7.55
CA ALA A 4 -5.08 -4.04 6.18
C ALA A 4 -4.00 -3.56 5.17
N GLY A 5 -2.76 -3.47 5.62
CA GLY A 5 -1.60 -3.17 4.80
C GLY A 5 -1.04 -1.77 5.02
N PHE A 6 0.27 -1.66 4.87
CA PHE A 6 1.02 -0.41 5.03
C PHE A 6 2.28 -0.43 4.19
N PHE A 7 2.87 0.76 4.00
CA PHE A 7 4.14 0.91 3.31
C PHE A 7 5.29 1.04 4.29
N ARG A 8 6.41 0.38 3.98
CA ARG A 8 7.74 0.60 4.56
C ARG A 8 8.67 0.99 3.42
N GLY A 9 8.85 2.30 3.22
CA GLY A 9 9.43 2.81 1.97
C GLY A 9 8.53 2.41 0.79
N GLN A 10 9.09 1.71 -0.20
CA GLN A 10 8.31 1.20 -1.35
C GLN A 10 7.81 -0.24 -1.18
N GLU A 11 8.17 -0.92 -0.09
CA GLU A 11 7.63 -2.24 0.21
C GLU A 11 6.23 -2.06 0.81
N PHE A 12 5.22 -2.59 0.12
CA PHE A 12 3.89 -2.77 0.68
C PHE A 12 3.83 -4.11 1.41
N LEU A 13 3.40 -4.08 2.67
CA LEU A 13 3.26 -5.26 3.52
C LEU A 13 1.80 -5.40 3.89
N HIS A 14 1.24 -6.59 3.77
CA HIS A 14 -0.11 -6.90 4.22
C HIS A 14 -0.08 -7.98 5.30
N PRO A 15 -0.20 -7.61 6.59
CA PRO A 15 -0.11 -8.54 7.71
C PRO A 15 -1.19 -9.64 7.67
N ASP A 16 -2.46 -9.27 7.53
CA ASP A 16 -3.56 -10.25 7.58
C ASP A 16 -3.57 -11.22 6.39
N LEU A 17 -3.15 -10.75 5.20
CA LEU A 17 -3.03 -11.57 4.00
C LEU A 17 -1.62 -12.17 3.82
N ALA A 18 -0.71 -11.91 4.76
CA ALA A 18 0.66 -12.42 4.83
C ALA A 18 1.45 -12.35 3.51
N PHE A 19 1.37 -11.24 2.79
CA PHE A 19 2.19 -11.00 1.58
C PHE A 19 2.89 -9.65 1.62
N ARG A 20 3.89 -9.51 0.76
CA ARG A 20 4.56 -8.25 0.48
C ARG A 20 4.78 -8.06 -1.02
N VAL A 21 4.91 -6.82 -1.45
CA VAL A 21 5.37 -6.47 -2.81
C VAL A 21 6.13 -5.14 -2.77
N THR A 22 7.17 -5.01 -3.57
CA THR A 22 7.98 -3.80 -3.66
C THR A 22 7.65 -3.01 -4.92
N PHE A 23 7.20 -1.78 -4.74
CA PHE A 23 6.96 -0.83 -5.84
C PHE A 23 8.24 -0.10 -6.25
N PRO A 24 8.29 0.53 -7.44
CA PRO A 24 9.51 1.16 -7.93
C PRO A 24 9.95 2.35 -7.07
N THR A 25 11.25 2.52 -6.86
CA THR A 25 11.81 3.67 -6.14
C THR A 25 11.44 5.00 -6.81
N GLY A 26 11.09 6.01 -6.00
CA GLY A 26 10.73 7.34 -6.49
C GLY A 26 9.29 7.48 -6.98
N TRP A 27 8.52 6.38 -6.98
CA TRP A 27 7.11 6.41 -7.33
C TRP A 27 6.26 6.79 -6.12
N THR A 28 5.20 7.57 -6.36
CA THR A 28 4.24 7.92 -5.32
C THR A 28 3.29 6.75 -5.11
N THR A 29 3.19 6.24 -3.89
CA THR A 29 2.36 5.07 -3.56
C THR A 29 1.14 5.44 -2.72
N ALA A 30 0.09 4.62 -2.82
CA ALA A 30 -1.12 4.78 -2.02
C ALA A 30 -1.76 3.42 -1.71
N ASN A 31 -2.14 3.22 -0.44
CA ASN A 31 -2.99 2.09 -0.03
C ASN A 31 -4.46 2.54 0.01
N LEU A 32 -5.25 2.10 -0.95
CA LEU A 32 -6.69 2.36 -1.03
C LEU A 32 -7.48 1.15 -0.50
N THR A 33 -8.76 1.35 -0.22
CA THR A 33 -9.64 0.31 0.34
C THR A 33 -9.65 -1.01 -0.44
N GLN A 34 -9.46 -0.97 -1.77
CA GLN A 34 -9.56 -2.13 -2.66
C GLN A 34 -8.34 -2.32 -3.56
N ALA A 35 -7.35 -1.43 -3.48
CA ALA A 35 -6.22 -1.42 -4.39
C ALA A 35 -4.98 -0.79 -3.75
N VAL A 36 -3.80 -1.26 -4.14
CA VAL A 36 -2.54 -0.57 -3.85
C VAL A 36 -2.04 0.03 -5.16
N LEU A 37 -1.80 1.33 -5.16
CA LEU A 37 -1.38 2.07 -6.34
C LEU A 37 0.05 2.57 -6.20
N ALA A 38 0.75 2.64 -7.31
CA ALA A 38 1.97 3.41 -7.46
C ALA A 38 1.93 4.18 -8.79
N LYS A 39 2.36 5.44 -8.77
CA LYS A 39 2.42 6.32 -9.94
C LYS A 39 3.85 6.81 -10.17
N SER A 40 4.31 6.82 -11.43
CA SER A 40 5.63 7.34 -11.79
C SER A 40 5.76 8.82 -11.46
N ALA A 41 6.99 9.30 -11.26
CA ALA A 41 7.25 10.72 -10.99
C ALA A 41 6.89 11.59 -12.20
N GLU A 42 6.98 11.02 -13.40
CA GLU A 42 6.65 11.61 -14.69
C GLU A 42 5.15 11.53 -15.03
N ASP A 43 4.33 10.92 -14.16
CA ASP A 43 2.89 10.75 -14.32
C ASP A 43 2.45 10.00 -15.59
N ASP A 44 3.34 9.23 -16.20
CA ASP A 44 3.16 8.52 -17.47
C ASP A 44 3.02 6.98 -17.32
N ALA A 45 3.12 6.47 -16.09
CA ALA A 45 2.99 5.05 -15.80
C ALA A 45 2.37 4.80 -14.41
N ILE A 46 1.58 3.73 -14.31
CA ILE A 46 0.85 3.33 -13.10
C ILE A 46 1.03 1.84 -12.87
N MET A 47 1.17 1.47 -11.60
CA MET A 47 1.05 0.10 -11.12
C MET A 47 -0.11 0.00 -10.13
N GLU A 48 -0.87 -1.09 -10.23
CA GLU A 48 -2.02 -1.39 -9.41
C GLU A 48 -1.97 -2.86 -8.97
N LEU A 49 -2.10 -3.09 -7.67
CA LEU A 49 -2.35 -4.41 -7.08
C LEU A 49 -3.78 -4.48 -6.57
N THR A 50 -4.52 -5.48 -7.01
CA THR A 50 -5.91 -5.76 -6.60
C THR A 50 -6.12 -7.26 -6.39
N LEU A 51 -7.24 -7.63 -5.78
CA LEU A 51 -7.74 -9.01 -5.81
C LEU A 51 -8.58 -9.25 -7.07
N SER A 52 -8.59 -10.49 -7.53
CA SER A 52 -9.43 -10.97 -8.63
C SER A 52 -10.18 -12.24 -8.23
N SER A 53 -11.30 -12.50 -8.90
CA SER A 53 -12.11 -13.70 -8.69
C SER A 53 -11.64 -14.87 -9.55
N GLY A 54 -11.71 -16.08 -9.01
CA GLY A 54 -11.25 -17.30 -9.69
C GLY A 54 -9.72 -17.40 -9.73
N GLY A 55 -9.18 -18.59 -10.03
CA GLY A 55 -7.73 -18.81 -10.08
C GLY A 55 -7.04 -18.06 -11.23
N HIS A 56 -5.71 -17.98 -11.17
CA HIS A 56 -4.89 -17.14 -12.05
C HIS A 56 -5.21 -17.29 -13.55
N ALA A 57 -5.45 -18.51 -14.02
CA ALA A 57 -5.74 -18.80 -15.43
C ALA A 57 -7.15 -18.33 -15.84
N ALA A 58 -8.14 -18.51 -14.97
CA ALA A 58 -9.51 -18.08 -15.22
C ALA A 58 -9.62 -16.54 -15.20
N ALA A 59 -9.00 -15.91 -14.19
CA ALA A 59 -8.92 -14.45 -14.07
C ALA A 59 -8.21 -13.83 -15.29
N SER A 60 -7.11 -14.44 -15.74
CA SER A 60 -6.40 -14.01 -16.95
C SER A 60 -7.28 -14.13 -18.20
N SER A 61 -7.95 -15.27 -18.38
CA SER A 61 -8.86 -15.49 -19.52
C SER A 61 -9.99 -14.46 -19.54
N GLN A 62 -10.55 -14.14 -18.37
CA GLN A 62 -11.59 -13.12 -18.24
C GLN A 62 -11.07 -11.72 -18.61
N PHE A 63 -9.87 -11.35 -18.17
CA PHE A 63 -9.27 -10.04 -18.48
C PHE A 63 -9.03 -9.88 -19.99
N PHE A 64 -8.42 -10.88 -20.64
CA PHE A 64 -8.11 -10.80 -22.07
C PHE A 64 -9.32 -10.97 -22.99
N ALA A 65 -10.46 -11.42 -22.45
CA ALA A 65 -11.73 -11.46 -23.16
C ALA A 65 -12.52 -10.14 -23.12
N GLN A 66 -12.05 -9.14 -22.36
CA GLN A 66 -12.73 -7.83 -22.27
C GLN A 66 -12.64 -7.06 -23.59
N ASP A 67 -13.72 -6.35 -23.91
CA ASP A 67 -13.76 -5.48 -25.08
C ASP A 67 -12.66 -4.41 -24.99
N GLY A 68 -11.94 -4.23 -26.10
CA GLY A 68 -10.86 -3.25 -26.19
C GLY A 68 -9.51 -3.72 -25.64
N VAL A 69 -9.42 -4.91 -25.02
CA VAL A 69 -8.16 -5.54 -24.60
C VAL A 69 -7.59 -6.42 -25.72
N ARG A 70 -6.29 -6.28 -25.98
CA ARG A 70 -5.53 -7.12 -26.91
C ARG A 70 -4.32 -7.68 -26.20
N GLY A 71 -4.34 -8.98 -25.92
CA GLY A 71 -3.23 -9.68 -25.26
C GLY A 71 -2.10 -10.07 -26.21
N ARG A 72 -0.87 -10.09 -25.68
CA ARG A 72 0.33 -10.63 -26.33
C ARG A 72 1.15 -11.44 -25.33
N GLY A 73 1.65 -12.60 -25.76
CA GLY A 73 2.54 -13.42 -24.94
C GLY A 73 1.92 -13.92 -23.64
N VAL A 74 0.58 -14.08 -23.61
CA VAL A 74 -0.16 -14.58 -22.45
C VAL A 74 0.22 -16.03 -22.22
N GLN A 75 0.83 -16.32 -21.08
CA GLN A 75 1.29 -17.67 -20.76
C GLN A 75 1.27 -17.93 -19.26
N ALA A 76 1.09 -19.20 -18.91
CA ALA A 76 1.30 -19.65 -17.55
C ALA A 76 2.77 -19.43 -17.16
N SER A 77 2.98 -18.97 -15.94
CA SER A 77 4.27 -18.61 -15.39
C SER A 77 4.31 -18.94 -13.90
N SER A 78 5.41 -18.58 -13.25
CA SER A 78 5.50 -18.60 -11.78
C SER A 78 6.23 -17.36 -11.29
N VAL A 79 5.81 -16.83 -10.14
CA VAL A 79 6.52 -15.76 -9.43
C VAL A 79 6.95 -16.32 -8.09
N ASN A 80 8.26 -16.45 -7.84
CA ASN A 80 8.79 -17.03 -6.61
C ASN A 80 8.17 -18.40 -6.25
N GLY A 81 7.90 -19.23 -7.26
CA GLY A 81 7.28 -20.55 -7.11
C GLY A 81 5.75 -20.56 -7.00
N LEU A 82 5.11 -19.39 -6.98
CA LEU A 82 3.65 -19.25 -6.95
C LEU A 82 3.07 -19.37 -8.38
N PRO A 83 1.99 -20.16 -8.58
CA PRO A 83 1.33 -20.27 -9.88
C PRO A 83 0.83 -18.92 -10.38
N ALA A 84 1.13 -18.60 -11.63
CA ALA A 84 0.76 -17.33 -12.22
C ALA A 84 0.39 -17.43 -13.71
N THR A 85 -0.22 -16.39 -14.23
CA THR A 85 -0.35 -16.14 -15.66
C THR A 85 -0.01 -14.70 -15.94
N THR A 86 0.94 -14.50 -16.84
CA THR A 86 1.46 -13.18 -17.20
C THR A 86 1.24 -12.94 -18.69
N GLY A 87 0.89 -11.72 -19.06
CA GLY A 87 0.77 -11.31 -20.44
C GLY A 87 0.91 -9.80 -20.61
N GLU A 88 1.40 -9.39 -21.77
CA GLU A 88 1.33 -8.00 -22.18
C GLU A 88 -0.06 -7.70 -22.74
N PHE A 89 -0.49 -6.45 -22.65
CA PHE A 89 -1.76 -6.02 -23.21
C PHE A 89 -1.67 -4.62 -23.82
N GLU A 90 -2.54 -4.39 -24.81
CA GLU A 90 -2.95 -3.06 -25.26
C GLU A 90 -4.44 -2.91 -24.89
N LEU A 91 -4.82 -1.82 -24.24
CA LEU A 91 -6.19 -1.50 -23.85
C LEU A 91 -6.62 -0.18 -24.49
N ARG A 92 -7.74 -0.20 -25.21
CA ARG A 92 -8.37 1.01 -25.75
C ARG A 92 -9.37 1.57 -24.75
N THR A 93 -9.15 2.80 -24.33
CA THR A 93 -10.06 3.57 -23.47
C THR A 93 -10.68 4.73 -24.26
N GLN A 94 -11.55 5.50 -23.62
CA GLN A 94 -12.11 6.73 -24.23
C GLN A 94 -11.04 7.82 -24.37
N ASP A 95 -10.06 7.85 -23.47
CA ASP A 95 -9.02 8.88 -23.38
C ASP A 95 -7.76 8.54 -24.17
N GLY A 96 -7.65 7.32 -24.70
CA GLY A 96 -6.51 6.89 -25.49
C GLY A 96 -6.29 5.39 -25.50
N THR A 97 -5.08 4.98 -25.87
CA THR A 97 -4.64 3.59 -25.76
C THR A 97 -3.61 3.49 -24.64
N LEU A 98 -3.68 2.44 -23.85
CA LEU A 98 -2.71 2.10 -22.82
C LEU A 98 -2.03 0.78 -23.21
N GLU A 99 -0.77 0.62 -22.85
CA GLU A 99 -0.07 -0.65 -22.99
C GLU A 99 0.63 -1.03 -21.69
N GLY A 100 0.77 -2.32 -21.44
CA GLY A 100 1.22 -2.77 -20.14
C GLY A 100 1.45 -4.26 -20.00
N LEU A 101 1.71 -4.65 -18.77
CA LEU A 101 1.81 -6.02 -18.29
C LEU A 101 0.70 -6.27 -17.27
N VAL A 102 0.10 -7.45 -17.33
CA VAL A 102 -0.73 -7.97 -16.25
C VAL A 102 -0.19 -9.31 -15.79
N THR A 103 -0.14 -9.50 -14.47
CA THR A 103 0.13 -10.80 -13.86
C THR A 103 -0.99 -11.14 -12.88
N PHE A 104 -1.58 -12.31 -13.08
CA PHE A 104 -2.49 -12.94 -12.13
C PHE A 104 -1.70 -14.02 -11.38
N LEU A 105 -1.79 -14.03 -10.06
CA LEU A 105 -0.99 -14.88 -9.20
C LEU A 105 -1.84 -15.48 -8.09
N ASP A 106 -1.74 -16.79 -7.91
CA ASP A 106 -2.45 -17.49 -6.84
C ASP A 106 -1.59 -17.59 -5.59
N PHE A 107 -2.11 -17.08 -4.48
CA PHE A 107 -1.47 -17.15 -3.18
C PHE A 107 -2.53 -17.29 -2.08
N ASP A 108 -2.36 -18.31 -1.23
CA ASP A 108 -3.21 -18.58 -0.07
C ASP A 108 -4.73 -18.62 -0.37
N GLY A 109 -5.09 -19.29 -1.47
CA GLY A 109 -6.48 -19.44 -1.91
C GLY A 109 -7.11 -18.20 -2.54
N ARG A 110 -6.31 -17.16 -2.81
CA ARG A 110 -6.73 -15.91 -3.46
C ARG A 110 -5.92 -15.68 -4.73
N THR A 111 -6.48 -14.87 -5.63
CA THR A 111 -5.79 -14.45 -6.85
C THR A 111 -5.54 -12.95 -6.81
N TYR A 112 -4.27 -12.60 -6.88
CA TYR A 112 -3.78 -11.23 -6.92
C TYR A 112 -3.55 -10.83 -8.36
N ARG A 113 -4.00 -9.64 -8.74
CA ARG A 113 -3.76 -9.03 -10.04
C ARG A 113 -2.84 -7.85 -9.87
N LEU A 114 -1.64 -7.96 -10.45
CA LEU A 114 -0.71 -6.87 -10.62
C LEU A 114 -0.83 -6.36 -12.05
N LEU A 115 -1.43 -5.19 -12.20
CA LEU A 115 -1.57 -4.48 -13.45
C LEU A 115 -0.54 -3.36 -13.47
N ALA A 116 0.24 -3.25 -14.55
CA ALA A 116 1.17 -2.15 -14.74
C ALA A 116 1.06 -1.64 -16.17
N TYR A 117 0.85 -0.35 -16.35
CA TYR A 117 0.58 0.23 -17.67
C TYR A 117 1.14 1.63 -17.83
N THR A 118 1.29 2.03 -19.08
CA THR A 118 1.83 3.32 -19.51
C THR A 118 1.15 3.74 -20.81
N VAL A 119 1.45 4.97 -21.24
CA VAL A 119 1.06 5.48 -22.55
C VAL A 119 1.76 4.72 -23.69
N PRO A 120 1.24 4.75 -24.92
CA PRO A 120 1.80 3.98 -26.04
C PRO A 120 3.26 4.36 -26.32
N GLY A 121 4.12 3.34 -26.47
CA GLY A 121 5.57 3.50 -26.67
C GLY A 121 6.38 3.49 -25.37
N GLY A 122 5.74 3.58 -24.20
CA GLY A 122 6.40 3.56 -22.89
C GLY A 122 6.82 2.17 -22.42
N LEU A 123 6.20 1.08 -22.93
CA LEU A 123 6.41 -0.27 -22.38
C LEU A 123 7.87 -0.72 -22.50
N GLY A 124 8.59 -0.31 -23.53
CA GLY A 124 10.02 -0.61 -23.66
C GLY A 124 10.87 -0.10 -22.49
N THR A 125 10.55 1.10 -21.99
CA THR A 125 11.22 1.74 -20.86
C THR A 125 10.82 1.08 -19.54
N TYR A 126 9.52 0.85 -19.34
CA TYR A 126 9.00 0.39 -18.06
C TYR A 126 8.95 -1.12 -17.87
N ARG A 127 9.15 -1.94 -18.91
CA ARG A 127 9.00 -3.41 -18.83
C ARG A 127 9.80 -4.03 -17.68
N ASN A 128 11.06 -3.63 -17.50
CA ASN A 128 11.90 -4.16 -16.43
C ASN A 128 11.46 -3.68 -15.05
N VAL A 129 10.97 -2.44 -14.95
CA VAL A 129 10.43 -1.86 -13.71
C VAL A 129 9.18 -2.63 -13.28
N PHE A 130 8.25 -2.83 -14.20
CA PHE A 130 7.01 -3.58 -13.96
C PHE A 130 7.30 -5.02 -13.56
N SER A 131 8.19 -5.70 -14.30
CA SER A 131 8.55 -7.09 -14.03
C SER A 131 9.29 -7.24 -12.70
N GLY A 132 10.09 -6.26 -12.30
CA GLY A 132 10.78 -6.24 -11.01
C GLY A 132 9.81 -6.20 -9.83
N SER A 133 8.79 -5.34 -9.89
CA SER A 133 7.75 -5.30 -8.87
C SER A 133 6.90 -6.58 -8.85
N VAL A 134 6.52 -7.13 -10.00
CA VAL A 134 5.85 -8.44 -10.05
C VAL A 134 6.71 -9.52 -9.41
N GLY A 135 7.99 -9.59 -9.76
CA GLY A 135 8.96 -10.54 -9.21
C GLY A 135 9.23 -10.40 -7.71
N SER A 136 8.85 -9.28 -7.09
CA SER A 136 9.00 -9.04 -5.66
C SER A 136 7.84 -9.53 -4.81
N PHE A 137 6.74 -10.00 -5.43
CA PHE A 137 5.62 -10.55 -4.68
C PHE A 137 6.07 -11.80 -3.94
N ASP A 138 5.90 -11.81 -2.63
CA ASP A 138 6.32 -12.92 -1.79
C ASP A 138 5.49 -13.00 -0.50
N ARG A 139 5.57 -14.14 0.18
CA ARG A 139 5.02 -14.29 1.53
C ARG A 139 5.73 -13.33 2.48
N LEU A 140 4.95 -12.66 3.32
CA LEU A 140 5.47 -11.89 4.43
C LEU A 140 5.82 -12.84 5.59
N THR A 141 7.08 -12.85 5.99
CA THR A 141 7.59 -13.67 7.11
C THR A 141 8.21 -12.84 8.24
N ASP A 142 8.24 -11.52 8.09
CA ASP A 142 8.72 -10.61 9.15
C ASP A 142 7.68 -10.57 10.27
N GLU A 143 8.01 -11.20 11.40
CA GLU A 143 7.15 -11.26 12.59
C GLU A 143 6.78 -9.88 13.13
N THR A 144 7.64 -8.86 12.97
CA THR A 144 7.33 -7.50 13.42
C THR A 144 6.23 -6.87 12.57
N ALA A 145 6.27 -7.13 11.26
CA ALA A 145 5.24 -6.66 10.34
C ALA A 145 3.93 -7.47 10.48
N LEU A 146 4.02 -8.79 10.65
CA LEU A 146 2.86 -9.67 10.84
C LEU A 146 2.07 -9.35 12.11
N ASN A 147 2.77 -8.99 13.19
CA ASN A 147 2.17 -8.70 14.48
C ASN A 147 1.92 -7.20 14.72
N VAL A 148 1.95 -6.37 13.67
CA VAL A 148 1.65 -4.94 13.81
C VAL A 148 0.24 -4.71 14.36
N GLU A 149 0.12 -3.79 15.31
CA GLU A 149 -1.15 -3.40 15.91
C GLU A 149 -1.60 -2.02 15.42
N PRO A 150 -2.92 -1.79 15.27
CA PRO A 150 -3.44 -0.47 15.00
C PRO A 150 -3.16 0.49 16.16
N LEU A 151 -2.85 1.74 15.83
CA LEU A 151 -2.82 2.81 16.79
C LEU A 151 -4.19 2.95 17.47
N ARG A 152 -4.19 3.14 18.78
CA ARG A 152 -5.42 3.31 19.56
C ARG A 152 -5.50 4.74 20.07
N LEU A 153 -6.71 5.29 20.01
CA LEU A 153 -7.01 6.58 20.61
C LEU A 153 -7.52 6.37 22.03
N GLU A 154 -6.81 6.93 23.00
CA GLU A 154 -7.22 7.04 24.39
C GLU A 154 -7.66 8.45 24.71
N LEU A 155 -8.63 8.57 25.61
CA LEU A 155 -9.07 9.85 26.17
C LEU A 155 -8.45 10.01 27.55
N VAL A 156 -7.57 11.00 27.69
CA VAL A 156 -6.86 11.28 28.94
C VAL A 156 -7.45 12.53 29.58
N THR A 157 -8.12 12.36 30.73
CA THR A 157 -8.64 13.49 31.50
C THR A 157 -7.54 14.13 32.34
N VAL A 158 -7.33 15.43 32.14
CA VAL A 158 -6.36 16.24 32.88
C VAL A 158 -6.81 16.39 34.32
N GLN A 159 -5.93 16.05 35.27
CA GLN A 159 -6.23 16.09 36.70
C GLN A 159 -5.75 17.37 37.40
N ARG A 160 -4.79 18.06 36.79
CA ARG A 160 -4.16 19.29 37.30
C ARG A 160 -3.72 20.13 36.12
N ASN A 161 -3.58 21.45 36.32
CA ASN A 161 -3.03 22.34 35.28
C ASN A 161 -1.74 21.75 34.72
N THR A 162 -1.68 21.61 33.39
CA THR A 162 -0.55 21.01 32.68
C THR A 162 -0.41 21.62 31.30
N THR A 163 0.59 21.18 30.53
CA THR A 163 0.75 21.54 29.12
C THR A 163 0.94 20.25 28.32
N LEU A 164 0.67 20.28 27.02
CA LEU A 164 0.85 19.10 26.19
C LEU A 164 2.34 18.68 26.11
N ALA A 165 3.25 19.66 26.13
CA ALA A 165 4.69 19.41 26.26
C ALA A 165 5.03 18.61 27.53
N LEU A 166 4.48 18.98 28.69
CA LEU A 166 4.72 18.25 29.93
C LEU A 166 4.07 16.86 29.92
N MET A 167 2.89 16.72 29.32
CA MET A 167 2.24 15.42 29.19
C MET A 167 3.08 14.45 28.34
N THR A 168 3.57 14.91 27.19
CA THR A 168 4.38 14.07 26.27
C THR A 168 5.75 13.72 26.83
N ALA A 169 6.31 14.55 27.72
CA ALA A 169 7.54 14.22 28.44
C ALA A 169 7.36 13.09 29.48
N ASN A 170 6.15 12.93 30.03
CA ASN A 170 5.86 11.95 31.10
C ASN A 170 5.15 10.69 30.61
N ARG A 171 4.55 10.73 29.43
CA ARG A 171 3.80 9.64 28.84
C ARG A 171 4.18 9.51 27.37
N PRO A 172 4.63 8.33 26.91
CA PRO A 172 4.87 8.11 25.49
C PRO A 172 3.58 8.22 24.66
N SER A 173 3.73 8.69 23.43
CA SER A 173 2.69 8.74 22.40
C SER A 173 3.27 8.20 21.10
N ALA A 174 2.42 7.58 20.28
CA ALA A 174 2.80 7.16 18.94
C ALA A 174 3.02 8.34 17.98
N LEU A 175 2.38 9.48 18.27
CA LEU A 175 2.53 10.74 17.54
C LEU A 175 3.54 11.64 18.24
N SER A 176 4.27 12.45 17.46
CA SER A 176 5.12 13.52 17.98
C SER A 176 4.31 14.54 18.77
N PRO A 177 4.95 15.33 19.67
CA PRO A 177 4.24 16.37 20.41
C PRO A 177 3.49 17.35 19.50
N ARG A 178 4.07 17.69 18.34
CA ARG A 178 3.46 18.62 17.39
C ARG A 178 2.22 18.04 16.71
N GLU A 179 2.24 16.78 16.34
CA GLU A 179 1.09 16.09 15.76
C GLU A 179 -0.03 15.92 16.79
N LEU A 180 0.31 15.61 18.05
CA LEU A 180 -0.67 15.59 19.14
C LEU A 180 -1.30 16.98 19.37
N ALA A 181 -0.52 18.05 19.26
CA ALA A 181 -1.02 19.42 19.40
C ALA A 181 -2.07 19.73 18.33
N ILE A 182 -1.77 19.38 17.06
CA ILE A 182 -2.71 19.51 15.95
C ILE A 182 -3.97 18.65 16.17
N LEU A 183 -3.83 17.40 16.61
CA LEU A 183 -4.95 16.49 16.89
C LEU A 183 -5.92 17.04 17.96
N ASN A 184 -5.36 17.72 18.96
CA ASN A 184 -6.10 18.29 20.08
C ASN A 184 -6.54 19.73 19.83
N GLY A 185 -6.00 20.42 18.82
CA GLY A 185 -6.30 21.82 18.52
C GLY A 185 -5.82 22.79 19.60
N VAL A 186 -4.68 22.48 20.23
CA VAL A 186 -4.06 23.29 21.30
C VAL A 186 -2.59 23.55 20.98
N ASP A 187 -2.00 24.58 21.58
CA ASP A 187 -0.55 24.80 21.50
C ASP A 187 0.21 23.93 22.53
N LEU A 188 1.48 23.62 22.25
CA LEU A 188 2.30 22.75 23.12
C LEU A 188 2.47 23.28 24.55
N GLU A 189 2.59 24.60 24.67
CA GLU A 189 2.80 25.33 25.93
C GLU A 189 1.52 25.94 26.49
N GLU A 190 0.38 25.73 25.83
CA GLU A 190 -0.92 26.17 26.33
C GLU A 190 -1.25 25.46 27.65
N THR A 191 -1.72 26.23 28.64
CA THR A 191 -2.14 25.65 29.91
C THR A 191 -3.49 24.97 29.73
N ILE A 192 -3.53 23.67 29.98
CA ILE A 192 -4.72 22.84 29.95
C ILE A 192 -5.21 22.64 31.39
N GLU A 193 -6.44 23.08 31.65
CA GLU A 193 -7.05 23.03 32.99
C GLU A 193 -7.59 21.62 33.33
N PRO A 194 -7.69 21.28 34.64
CA PRO A 194 -8.32 20.05 35.10
C PRO A 194 -9.72 19.86 34.51
N GLY A 195 -10.08 18.61 34.25
CA GLY A 195 -11.38 18.24 33.66
C GLY A 195 -11.40 18.25 32.13
N HIS A 196 -10.43 18.90 31.47
CA HIS A 196 -10.28 18.78 30.01
C HIS A 196 -9.86 17.36 29.63
N THR A 197 -10.32 16.91 28.47
CA THR A 197 -9.97 15.60 27.92
C THR A 197 -9.07 15.77 26.71
N ILE A 198 -7.93 15.10 26.72
CA ILE A 198 -6.93 15.10 25.67
C ILE A 198 -6.99 13.79 24.90
N LYS A 199 -7.02 13.88 23.58
CA LYS A 199 -6.85 12.78 22.63
C LYS A 199 -5.39 12.33 22.67
N TRP A 200 -5.15 11.10 23.10
CA TRP A 200 -3.84 10.51 23.24
C TRP A 200 -3.69 9.28 22.35
N VAL A 201 -2.64 9.21 21.53
CA VAL A 201 -2.45 8.10 20.59
C VAL A 201 -1.39 7.16 21.13
N VAL A 202 -1.73 5.87 21.27
CA VAL A 202 -0.83 4.82 21.75
C VAL A 202 -0.64 3.72 20.69
N GLY A 203 0.48 3.01 20.79
CA GLY A 203 0.89 1.97 19.84
C GLY A 203 2.23 2.33 19.18
N GLU A 204 2.69 1.47 18.28
CA GLU A 204 3.89 1.70 17.48
C GLU A 204 3.49 1.91 16.03
N LEU A 205 3.96 3.01 15.42
CA LEU A 205 3.89 3.15 13.98
C LEU A 205 4.82 2.11 13.36
N PRO A 206 4.37 1.33 12.35
CA PRO A 206 5.31 0.52 11.59
C PRO A 206 6.39 1.44 11.04
N SER A 207 7.66 1.10 11.32
CA SER A 207 8.81 1.86 10.86
C SER A 207 8.76 1.99 9.34
N GLY A 208 8.47 3.20 8.85
CA GLY A 208 8.11 3.42 7.45
C GLY A 208 7.56 4.82 7.14
N GLY A 209 8.14 5.86 7.72
CA GLY A 209 7.86 7.25 7.36
C GLY A 209 9.05 8.11 7.78
N SER A 210 9.84 8.54 6.81
CA SER A 210 10.93 9.49 6.98
C SER A 210 10.42 10.84 7.50
N ASP A 211 11.18 11.43 8.42
CA ASP A 211 11.26 12.90 8.62
C ASP A 211 11.42 13.65 7.29
#